data_AF-A0AB37LE41-F1
#
_entry.id   AF-A0AB37LE41-F1
#
_cell.length_a   1.000
_cell.length_b   1.000
_cell.length_c   1.000
_cell.angle_alpha   90.00
_cell.angle_beta   90.00
_cell.angle_gamma   90.00
#
_symmetry.space_group_name_H-M   'P 1'
#
loop_
_entity.id
_entity.type
_entity.pdbx_description
1 polymer ?
#
loop_
_entity_poly.entity_id
_entity_poly.type
_entity_poly.pdbx_seq_one_letter_code
_entity_poly.pdbx_strand_id
1 'polypeptide(L)' 'MRVLGNILWIILGGLAIAIGWALVGLILCISIIGIPFGIQAFKMAKLALWPFGAEIVNL' A
#
# COMPACT_ATOMS: atom_id res chain seq x y z
N MET A 1 0.44 -12.60 16.29
CA MET A 1 1.77 -12.00 16.08
C MET A 1 1.76 -10.89 15.01
N ARG A 2 0.72 -10.04 14.97
CA ARG A 2 0.53 -9.04 13.89
C ARG A 2 1.35 -7.76 14.10
N VAL A 3 1.47 -7.32 15.36
CA VAL A 3 2.13 -6.05 15.72
C VAL A 3 3.66 -6.16 15.57
N LEU A 4 4.28 -7.23 16.10
CA LEU A 4 5.73 -7.47 15.96
C LEU A 4 6.17 -7.58 14.50
N GLY A 5 5.42 -8.31 13.67
CA GLY A 5 5.70 -8.43 12.24
C GLY A 5 5.61 -7.08 11.52
N ASN A 6 4.60 -6.28 11.80
CA ASN A 6 4.46 -4.93 11.23
C ASN A 6 5.57 -3.98 11.68
N ILE A 7 6.02 -4.05 12.94
CA ILE A 7 7.14 -3.23 13.45
C ILE A 7 8.43 -3.61 12.73
N LEU A 8 8.76 -4.90 12.66
CA LEU A 8 9.96 -5.37 11.97
C LEU A 8 9.93 -5.00 10.47
N TRP A 9 8.77 -5.14 9.84
CA TRP A 9 8.55 -4.78 8.44
C TRP A 9 8.78 -3.30 8.16
N ILE A 10 8.23 -2.41 9.00
CA ILE A 10 8.44 -0.95 8.84
C ILE A 10 9.93 -0.61 8.93
N ILE A 11 10.67 -1.24 9.86
CA ILE A 11 12.11 -1.01 10.05
C ILE A 11 12.94 -1.55 8.87
N LEU A 12 12.55 -2.68 8.29
CA LEU A 12 13.26 -3.30 7.17
C LEU A 12 13.02 -2.63 5.80
N GLY A 13 12.10 -1.66 5.71
CA GLY A 13 11.82 -0.92 4.48
C GLY A 13 10.37 -0.93 4.01
N GLY A 14 9.45 -1.51 4.78
CA GLY A 14 8.02 -1.50 4.49
C GLY A 14 7.43 -0.10 4.30
N LEU A 15 7.94 0.89 5.05
CA LEU A 15 7.54 2.29 4.91
C LEU A 15 7.97 2.88 3.55
N ALA A 16 9.17 2.54 3.06
CA ALA A 16 9.66 3.01 1.77
C ALA A 16 8.81 2.45 0.62
N ILE A 17 8.42 1.17 0.72
CA ILE A 17 7.54 0.52 -0.26
C ILE A 17 6.15 1.17 -0.27
N ALA A 18 5.59 1.44 0.92
CA ALA A 18 4.29 2.12 1.04
C ALA A 18 4.31 3.53 0.44
N ILE A 19 5.38 4.29 0.67
CA ILE A 19 5.57 5.63 0.07
C ILE A 19 5.71 5.53 -1.45
N GLY A 20 6.46 4.55 -1.96
CA GLY A 20 6.60 4.32 -3.40
C GLY A 20 5.25 4.09 -4.09
N TRP A 21 4.40 3.23 -3.52
CA TRP A 21 3.05 2.99 -4.02
C TRP A 21 2.14 4.22 -3.90
N ALA A 22 2.27 5.02 -2.83
CA ALA A 22 1.51 6.26 -2.67
C ALA A 22 1.91 7.32 -3.71
N LEU A 23 3.21 7.44 -4.02
CA LEU A 23 3.70 8.35 -5.05
C LEU A 23 3.26 7.93 -6.46
N VAL A 24 3.35 6.64 -6.78
CA VAL A 24 2.84 6.11 -8.06
C VAL A 24 1.32 6.31 -8.17
N GLY A 25 0.57 6.07 -7.09
CA GLY A 25 -0.86 6.33 -7.05
C GLY A 25 -1.21 7.80 -7.29
N LEU A 26 -0.46 8.72 -6.69
CA LEU A 26 -0.63 10.16 -6.87
C LEU A 26 -0.35 10.57 -8.32
N ILE A 27 0.72 10.07 -8.92
CA ILE A 27 1.08 10.34 -10.33
C ILE A 27 -0.01 9.82 -11.27
N LEU A 28 -0.53 8.60 -11.02
CA LEU A 28 -1.59 8.01 -11.84
C LEU A 28 -2.90 8.81 -11.76
N CYS A 29 -3.22 9.36 -10.58
CA CYS A 29 -4.41 10.20 -10.39
C CYS A 29 -4.36 11.55 -11.12
N ILE A 30 -3.19 12.01 -11.60
CA ILE A 30 -3.09 13.22 -12.43
C ILE A 30 -3.79 13.02 -13.79
N SER A 31 -3.84 11.79 -14.28
CA SER A 31 -4.50 11.44 -15.54
C SER A 31 -5.91 10.91 -15.29
N ILE A 32 -6.91 11.36 -16.06
CA ILE A 32 -8.30 10.87 -15.95
C ILE A 32 -8.36 9.34 -16.14
N ILE A 33 -7.54 8.81 -17.05
CA ILE A 33 -7.44 7.36 -17.34
C ILE A 33 -6.75 6.61 -16.19
N GLY A 34 -5.81 7.25 -15.50
CA GLY A 34 -5.03 6.64 -14.42
C GLY A 34 -5.72 6.66 -13.06
N ILE A 35 -6.77 7.44 -12.85
CA ILE A 35 -7.56 7.44 -11.60
C ILE A 35 -7.95 6.03 -11.11
N PRO A 36 -8.56 5.14 -11.93
CA PRO A 36 -8.89 3.78 -11.47
C PRO A 36 -7.65 2.97 -11.04
N PHE A 37 -6.51 3.18 -11.71
CA PHE A 37 -5.24 2.53 -11.37
C PHE A 37 -4.58 3.16 -10.13
N GLY A 38 -4.69 4.48 -9.96
CA GLY A 38 -4.21 5.21 -8.79
C GLY A 38 -4.92 4.77 -7.52
N ILE A 39 -6.24 4.59 -7.57
CA ILE A 39 -7.03 4.04 -6.45
C ILE A 39 -6.55 2.65 -6.05
N GLN A 40 -6.21 1.79 -7.02
CA GLN A 40 -5.62 0.47 -6.71
C GLN A 40 -4.21 0.60 -6.12
N ALA A 41 -3.37 1.49 -6.65
CA ALA A 41 -2.04 1.75 -6.10
C ALA A 41 -2.10 2.25 -4.64
N PHE A 42 -3.08 3.10 -4.28
CA PHE A 42 -3.30 3.51 -2.90
C PHE A 42 -3.75 2.36 -1.98
N LYS A 43 -4.55 1.41 -2.49
CA LYS A 43 -4.89 0.20 -1.73
C LYS A 43 -3.64 -0.65 -1.47
N MET A 44 -2.76 -0.77 -2.46
CA MET A 44 -1.47 -1.46 -2.30
C MET A 44 -0.54 -0.73 -1.33
N ALA A 45 -0.52 0.61 -1.34
CA ALA A 45 0.24 1.39 -0.36
C ALA A 45 -0.22 1.12 1.08
N LYS A 46 -1.55 1.06 1.31
CA LYS A 46 -2.11 0.73 2.63
C LYS A 46 -1.77 -0.70 3.05
N LEU A 47 -1.85 -1.65 2.12
CA LEU A 47 -1.47 -3.05 2.36
C LEU A 47 0.02 -3.19 2.65
N ALA A 48 0.87 -2.48 1.93
CA ALA A 48 2.31 -2.46 2.14
C ALA A 48 2.71 -1.82 3.47
N LEU A 49 1.94 -0.85 3.99
CA LEU A 49 2.19 -0.23 5.29
C LEU A 49 1.90 -1.19 6.46
N TRP A 50 0.83 -1.98 6.34
CA TRP A 50 0.42 -2.95 7.35
C TRP A 50 0.01 -4.30 6.72
N PRO A 51 1.00 -5.10 6.27
CA PRO A 51 0.71 -6.34 5.55
C PRO A 51 0.18 -7.44 6.47
N PHE A 52 0.56 -7.44 7.75
CA PHE A 52 0.24 -8.55 8.65
C PHE A 52 -1.19 -8.48 9.19
N GLY A 53 -2.04 -9.33 8.61
CA GLY A 53 -3.43 -9.54 8.95
C GLY A 53 -4.43 -8.75 8.13
N ALA A 54 -4.05 -8.33 6.93
CA ALA A 54 -5.06 -8.05 5.92
C ALA A 54 -5.73 -9.38 5.52
N GLU A 55 -7.06 -9.43 5.59
CA GLU A 55 -7.84 -10.55 5.06
C GLU A 55 -8.39 -10.18 3.69
N ILE A 56 -8.22 -11.09 2.73
CA ILE A 56 -8.85 -10.96 1.42
C ILE A 56 -10.28 -11.48 1.58
N VAL A 57 -11.21 -10.55 1.78
CA VAL A 57 -12.64 -10.86 1.80
C VAL A 57 -13.11 -10.94 0.35
N ASN A 58 -13.37 -12.15 -0.14
CA ASN A 58 -14.06 -12.33 -1.42
C ASN A 58 -15.55 -12.06 -1.20
N LEU A 59 -16.12 -11.17 -2.02
CA LEU A 59 -17.55 -10.91 -2.09
C LEU A 59 -18.15 -11.64 -3.29
#